data_AF-A0AAN8MP63-F1
#
_entry.id   AF-A0AAN8MP63-F1
#
_cell.length_a   1.000
_cell.length_b   1.000
_cell.length_c   1.000
_cell.angle_alpha   90.00
_cell.angle_beta   90.00
_cell.angle_gamma   90.00
#
_symmetry.space_group_name_H-M   'P 1'
#
loop_
_entity.id
_entity.type
_entity.pdbx_description
1 polymer ?
#
loop_
_entity_poly.entity_id
_entity_poly.type
_entity_poly.pdbx_seq_one_letter_code
_entity_poly.pdbx_strand_id
1 'polypeptide(L)'
;MADPTPDTEDVPQKPTNAEDAKTFKALSNLDTHSSLDDSSTPTANSANAEALAAGLSSLSVGAGKPADSGAKKVVVKVAAEDVAVLVEEMEVSKVKATELLRANGADLKQTLKAMITPSA
;
A
#
# COMPACT_ATOMS: atom_id res chain seq x y z
N MET A 1 41.40 -21.94 -31.06
CA MET A 1 41.88 -20.71 -30.40
C MET A 1 40.64 -19.96 -29.99
N ALA A 2 40.53 -19.66 -28.70
CA ALA A 2 39.34 -19.18 -27.99
C ALA A 2 38.84 -17.79 -28.44
N ASP A 3 37.51 -17.66 -28.44
CA ASP A 3 36.59 -16.60 -27.94
C ASP A 3 37.01 -15.11 -27.89
N PRO A 4 36.08 -14.12 -27.78
CA PRO A 4 34.63 -14.24 -27.45
C PRO A 4 33.65 -13.34 -28.25
N THR A 5 32.37 -13.70 -28.14
CA THR A 5 31.19 -12.83 -28.30
C THR A 5 31.28 -11.60 -27.40
N PRO A 6 30.76 -10.41 -27.78
CA PRO A 6 30.63 -9.30 -26.84
C PRO A 6 29.55 -9.64 -25.81
N ASP A 7 30.02 -10.31 -24.77
CA ASP A 7 29.49 -10.39 -23.42
C ASP A 7 28.92 -9.01 -23.03
N THR A 8 27.60 -8.90 -23.05
CA THR A 8 26.86 -7.79 -22.44
C THR A 8 26.57 -8.19 -21.00
N GLU A 9 27.60 -8.57 -20.25
CA GLU A 9 27.52 -8.79 -18.82
C GLU A 9 28.20 -7.63 -18.08
N ASP A 10 27.40 -6.94 -17.28
CA ASP A 10 27.79 -6.43 -15.96
C ASP A 10 29.08 -5.60 -15.85
N VAL A 11 29.20 -4.55 -16.67
CA VAL A 11 30.05 -3.41 -16.34
C VAL A 11 29.13 -2.26 -15.93
N PRO A 12 29.28 -1.62 -14.76
CA PRO A 12 28.47 -0.47 -14.39
C PRO A 12 28.62 0.60 -15.47
N GLN A 13 27.60 0.73 -16.32
CA GLN A 13 27.63 1.63 -17.46
C GLN A 13 27.70 3.05 -16.92
N LYS A 14 28.90 3.64 -16.98
CA LYS A 14 29.06 5.06 -16.70
C LYS A 14 28.15 5.80 -17.70
N PRO A 15 27.27 6.70 -17.23
CA PRO A 15 26.31 7.33 -18.11
C PRO A 15 27.04 8.08 -19.23
N THR A 16 26.73 7.70 -20.47
CA THR A 16 27.38 8.23 -21.68
C THR A 16 26.74 9.52 -22.18
N ASN A 17 25.57 9.90 -21.63
CA ASN A 17 24.85 11.13 -21.93
C ASN A 17 24.26 11.73 -20.64
N ALA A 18 23.98 13.04 -20.65
CA ALA A 18 23.37 13.78 -19.54
C ALA A 18 21.96 13.26 -19.18
N GLU A 19 21.24 12.67 -20.12
CA GLU A 19 19.96 11.99 -19.85
C GLU A 19 20.16 10.69 -19.09
N ASP A 20 21.15 9.89 -19.47
CA ASP A 20 21.46 8.62 -18.81
C ASP A 20 22.00 8.83 -17.39
N ALA A 21 22.69 9.94 -17.14
CA ALA A 21 23.12 10.31 -15.80
C ALA A 21 21.94 10.63 -14.87
N LYS A 22 20.84 11.15 -15.42
CA LYS A 22 19.62 11.44 -14.65
C LYS A 22 18.85 10.17 -14.34
N THR A 23 18.73 9.26 -15.31
CA THR A 23 18.05 7.98 -15.12
C THR A 23 18.83 7.10 -14.11
N PHE A 24 20.15 7.07 -14.20
CA PHE A 24 20.99 6.36 -13.23
C PHE A 24 20.84 6.92 -11.82
N LYS A 25 20.82 8.25 -11.67
CA LYS A 25 20.59 8.90 -10.37
C LYS A 25 19.19 8.62 -9.82
N ALA A 26 18.17 8.63 -10.68
CA ALA A 26 16.80 8.30 -10.30
C ALA A 26 16.66 6.83 -9.85
N LEU A 27 17.32 5.90 -10.53
CA LEU A 27 17.35 4.48 -10.14
C LEU A 27 18.13 4.27 -8.84
N SER A 28 19.28 4.94 -8.66
CA SER A 28 20.07 4.85 -7.42
C SER A 28 19.30 5.37 -6.20
N ASN A 29 18.45 6.39 -6.36
CA ASN A 29 17.54 6.88 -5.32
C ASN A 29 16.36 5.95 -5.02
N LEU A 30 15.98 5.07 -5.96
CA LEU A 30 14.93 4.06 -5.74
C LEU A 30 15.49 2.83 -5.02
N ASP A 31 16.73 2.44 -5.32
CA ASP A 31 17.40 1.29 -4.70
C ASP A 31 17.64 1.50 -3.19
N THR A 32 17.83 2.75 -2.75
CA THR A 32 17.89 3.12 -1.32
C THR A 32 16.58 2.91 -0.56
N HIS A 33 15.46 2.69 -1.26
CA HIS A 33 14.17 2.32 -0.66
C HIS A 33 13.84 0.84 -0.78
N SER A 34 14.59 0.07 -1.59
CA SER A 34 14.39 -1.37 -1.77
C SER A 34 15.33 -2.22 -0.92
N SER A 35 16.45 -1.66 -0.41
CA SER A 35 17.22 -2.27 0.67
C SER A 35 16.46 -2.07 1.98
N LEU A 36 15.79 -3.14 2.43
CA LEU A 36 14.96 -3.13 3.62
C LEU A 36 15.78 -2.76 4.87
N ASP A 37 15.06 -2.19 5.85
CA ASP A 37 15.35 -2.26 7.28
C ASP A 37 16.17 -1.12 7.93
N ASP A 38 15.55 -0.52 8.94
CA ASP A 38 16.12 0.09 10.15
C ASP A 38 17.43 0.90 10.06
N SER A 39 17.35 2.21 9.78
CA SER A 39 18.22 3.20 10.46
C SER A 39 17.86 4.64 10.15
N SER A 40 17.09 5.23 11.07
CA SER A 40 17.29 6.56 11.66
C SER A 40 18.35 7.48 11.03
N THR A 41 17.94 8.50 10.27
CA THR A 41 18.41 9.89 10.46
C THR A 41 17.44 10.88 9.79
N PRO A 42 16.62 11.65 10.56
CA PRO A 42 15.83 12.72 9.99
C PRO A 42 16.72 13.98 9.90
N THR A 43 17.28 14.25 8.73
CA THR A 43 17.78 15.59 8.41
C THR A 43 16.58 16.52 8.25
N ALA A 44 16.31 17.27 9.31
CA ALA A 44 15.20 18.19 9.47
C ALA A 44 15.35 19.41 8.55
N ASN A 45 14.80 19.34 7.33
CA ASN A 45 14.49 20.51 6.53
C ASN A 45 13.04 20.92 6.81
N SER A 46 12.83 21.83 7.78
CA SER A 46 11.50 22.36 8.15
C SER A 46 10.72 22.95 6.97
N ALA A 47 11.40 23.46 5.94
CA ALA A 47 10.77 23.95 4.71
C ALA A 47 10.17 22.82 3.84
N ASN A 48 10.67 21.60 4.00
CA ASN A 48 10.10 20.41 3.36
C ASN A 48 8.85 19.93 4.11
N ALA A 49 8.69 20.24 5.41
CA ALA A 49 7.56 19.73 6.20
C ALA A 49 6.20 20.29 5.74
N GLU A 50 6.14 21.57 5.37
CA GLU A 50 4.91 22.18 4.82
C GLU A 50 4.61 21.71 3.39
N ALA A 51 5.64 21.60 2.54
CA ALA A 51 5.49 21.06 1.19
C ALA A 51 5.12 19.57 1.20
N LEU A 52 5.66 18.80 2.14
CA LEU A 52 5.26 17.43 2.43
C LEU A 52 3.83 17.40 2.95
N ALA A 53 3.46 18.21 3.94
CA ALA A 53 2.09 18.25 4.47
C ALA A 53 1.06 18.62 3.40
N ALA A 54 1.37 19.58 2.52
CA ALA A 54 0.54 19.96 1.39
C ALA A 54 0.48 18.85 0.33
N GLY A 55 1.61 18.19 0.03
CA GLY A 55 1.67 17.03 -0.86
C GLY A 55 0.84 15.86 -0.34
N LEU A 56 1.00 15.50 0.93
CA LEU A 56 0.23 14.44 1.61
C LEU A 56 -1.27 14.75 1.65
N SER A 57 -1.64 16.02 1.84
CA SER A 57 -3.03 16.49 1.80
C SER A 57 -3.63 16.34 0.40
N SER A 58 -2.85 16.62 -0.66
CA SER A 58 -3.27 16.40 -2.05
C SER A 58 -3.33 14.91 -2.44
N LEU A 59 -2.44 14.07 -1.88
CA LEU A 59 -2.50 12.61 -2.09
C LEU A 59 -3.71 11.98 -1.38
N SER A 60 -4.15 12.55 -0.26
CA SER A 60 -5.36 12.12 0.46
C SER A 60 -6.67 12.40 -0.29
N VAL A 61 -6.62 13.13 -1.41
CA VAL A 61 -7.77 13.39 -2.30
C VAL A 61 -7.76 12.48 -3.53
N GLY A 62 -6.66 11.75 -3.79
CA GLY A 62 -6.51 10.90 -4.99
C GLY A 62 -6.56 9.38 -4.76
N ALA A 63 -6.31 8.92 -3.53
CA ALA A 63 -6.35 7.49 -3.19
C ALA A 63 -7.73 7.10 -2.64
N GLY A 64 -8.69 6.87 -3.55
CA GLY A 64 -9.96 6.22 -3.21
C GLY A 64 -11.18 7.04 -3.56
N LYS A 65 -11.54 7.04 -4.84
CA LYS A 65 -12.92 7.25 -5.25
C LYS A 65 -13.52 5.90 -5.66
N PRO A 66 -14.09 5.10 -4.74
CA PRO A 66 -15.36 4.50 -5.05
C PRO A 66 -16.40 5.63 -5.15
N ALA A 67 -17.32 5.45 -6.08
CA ALA A 67 -18.37 6.40 -6.39
C ALA A 67 -19.16 6.83 -5.16
N ASP A 68 -19.68 8.05 -5.28
CA ASP A 68 -20.77 8.62 -4.51
C ASP A 68 -21.78 7.56 -4.04
N SER A 69 -21.87 7.44 -2.71
CA SER A 69 -23.15 7.27 -2.05
C SER A 69 -23.02 7.94 -0.71
N GLY A 70 -23.86 8.94 -0.46
CA GLY A 70 -24.04 9.62 0.82
C GLY A 70 -24.53 8.68 1.92
N ALA A 71 -23.79 7.61 2.19
CA ALA A 71 -23.96 6.76 3.33
C ALA A 71 -23.44 7.54 4.53
N LYS A 72 -24.39 8.13 5.25
CA LYS A 72 -24.27 8.53 6.66
C LYS A 72 -23.21 7.63 7.29
N LYS A 73 -22.16 8.21 7.83
CA LYS A 73 -21.11 7.49 8.57
C LYS A 73 -21.76 6.91 9.81
N VAL A 74 -22.53 5.84 9.65
CA VAL A 74 -23.16 5.10 10.73
C VAL A 74 -21.99 4.57 11.51
N VAL A 75 -21.84 5.04 12.74
CA VAL A 75 -20.92 4.43 13.70
C VAL A 75 -21.52 3.07 14.00
N VAL A 76 -21.12 2.11 13.18
CA VAL A 76 -21.54 0.72 13.26
C VAL A 76 -20.84 0.11 14.47
N LYS A 77 -21.59 -0.11 15.55
CA LYS A 77 -21.09 -0.77 16.76
C LYS A 77 -20.96 -2.25 16.45
N VAL A 78 -19.72 -2.70 16.25
CA VAL A 78 -19.40 -4.10 16.02
C VAL A 78 -19.37 -4.83 17.37
N ALA A 79 -20.11 -5.93 17.51
CA ALA A 79 -20.06 -6.77 18.71
C ALA A 79 -18.77 -7.60 18.73
N ALA A 80 -18.12 -7.70 19.89
CA ALA A 80 -16.91 -8.51 20.04
C ALA A 80 -17.19 -10.00 19.83
N GLU A 81 -18.40 -10.46 20.18
CA GLU A 81 -18.87 -11.82 19.97
C GLU A 81 -18.89 -12.17 18.47
N ASP A 82 -19.45 -11.30 17.63
CA ASP A 82 -19.52 -11.51 16.19
C ASP A 82 -18.12 -11.57 15.57
N VAL A 83 -17.18 -10.76 16.06
CA VAL A 83 -15.77 -10.78 15.63
C VAL A 83 -15.12 -12.10 16.03
N ALA A 84 -15.37 -12.61 17.24
CA ALA A 84 -14.81 -13.87 17.70
C ALA A 84 -15.30 -15.05 16.83
N VAL A 85 -16.60 -15.12 16.54
CA VAL A 85 -17.19 -16.15 15.68
C VAL A 85 -16.56 -16.14 14.28
N LEU A 86 -16.38 -14.96 13.67
CA LEU A 86 -15.73 -14.88 12.35
C LEU A 86 -14.28 -15.36 12.38
N VAL A 87 -13.53 -15.01 13.42
CA VAL A 87 -12.13 -15.41 13.56
C VAL A 87 -11.99 -16.92 13.77
N GLU A 88 -12.89 -17.53 14.55
CA GLU A 88 -12.85 -18.95 14.88
C GLU A 88 -13.40 -19.84 13.75
N GLU A 89 -14.59 -19.52 13.22
CA GLU A 89 -15.28 -20.41 12.27
C GLU A 89 -14.85 -20.18 10.81
N MET A 90 -14.43 -18.97 10.46
CA MET A 90 -14.04 -18.63 9.08
C MET A 90 -12.53 -18.41 8.92
N GLU A 91 -11.77 -18.62 9.99
CA GLU A 91 -10.30 -18.48 10.03
C GLU A 91 -9.79 -17.15 9.46
N VAL A 92 -10.59 -16.08 9.58
CA VAL A 92 -10.18 -14.74 9.16
C VAL A 92 -9.44 -14.01 10.28
N SER A 93 -8.51 -13.12 9.91
CA SER A 93 -7.85 -12.30 10.93
C SER A 93 -8.84 -11.34 11.61
N LYS A 94 -8.59 -11.00 12.87
CA LYS A 94 -9.42 -10.06 13.65
C LYS A 94 -9.66 -8.73 12.91
N VAL A 95 -8.65 -8.25 12.18
CA VAL A 95 -8.76 -7.04 11.36
C VAL A 95 -9.79 -7.23 10.24
N LYS A 96 -9.70 -8.31 9.47
CA LYS A 96 -10.65 -8.62 8.39
C LYS A 96 -12.06 -8.85 8.92
N ALA A 97 -12.22 -9.56 10.03
CA ALA A 97 -13.53 -9.77 10.66
C ALA A 97 -14.22 -8.45 11.01
N THR A 98 -13.48 -7.51 11.62
CA THR A 98 -14.04 -6.19 11.96
C THR A 98 -14.36 -5.32 10.74
N GLU A 99 -13.63 -5.48 9.65
CA GLU A 99 -13.87 -4.78 8.39
C GLU A 99 -15.12 -5.33 7.69
N LEU A 100 -15.24 -6.66 7.58
CA LEU A 100 -16.38 -7.34 6.98
C LEU A 100 -17.69 -7.03 7.72
N LEU A 101 -17.67 -7.05 9.05
CA LEU A 101 -18.82 -6.65 9.86
C LEU A 101 -19.16 -5.18 9.62
N ARG A 102 -18.17 -4.28 9.53
CA ARG A 102 -18.43 -2.84 9.28
C ARG A 102 -18.99 -2.58 7.89
N ALA A 103 -18.52 -3.30 6.87
CA ALA A 103 -19.02 -3.23 5.51
C ALA A 103 -20.48 -3.72 5.38
N ASN A 104 -20.89 -4.65 6.24
CA ASN A 104 -22.23 -5.22 6.29
C ASN A 104 -23.10 -4.68 7.43
N GLY A 105 -22.79 -3.49 7.98
CA GLY A 105 -23.65 -2.82 8.97
C GLY A 105 -23.64 -3.44 10.38
N ALA A 106 -22.60 -4.19 10.74
CA ALA A 106 -22.47 -5.04 11.93
C ALA A 106 -23.55 -6.11 12.04
N ASP A 107 -24.00 -6.64 10.91
CA ASP A 107 -24.87 -7.81 10.89
C ASP A 107 -24.06 -9.07 10.54
N LEU A 108 -23.93 -9.96 11.52
CA LEU A 108 -23.23 -11.24 11.37
C LEU A 108 -23.84 -12.10 10.26
N LYS A 109 -25.18 -12.16 10.17
CA LYS A 109 -25.89 -13.02 9.20
C LYS A 109 -25.71 -12.51 7.78
N GLN A 110 -25.78 -11.21 7.57
CA GLN A 110 -25.55 -10.57 6.27
C GLN A 110 -24.10 -10.76 5.84
N THR A 111 -23.15 -10.62 6.77
CA THR A 111 -21.72 -10.84 6.51
C THR A 111 -21.47 -12.29 6.06
N LEU A 112 -21.98 -13.27 6.80
CA LEU A 112 -21.87 -14.70 6.44
C LEU A 112 -22.50 -14.99 5.07
N LYS A 113 -23.71 -14.47 4.82
CA LYS A 113 -24.38 -14.60 3.51
C LYS A 113 -23.56 -14.00 2.38
N ALA A 114 -22.98 -12.82 2.59
CA ALA A 114 -22.14 -12.17 1.59
C ALA A 114 -20.86 -12.97 1.31
N MET A 115 -20.26 -13.61 2.33
CA MET A 115 -19.04 -14.40 2.17
C MET A 115 -19.24 -15.72 1.42
N ILE A 116 -20.39 -16.39 1.59
CA ILE A 116 -20.67 -17.67 0.91
C ILE A 116 -21.29 -17.49 -0.48
N THR A 117 -21.73 -16.27 -0.83
CA THR A 117 -22.28 -16.00 -2.15
C THR A 117 -21.12 -15.90 -3.14
N PRO A 118 -21.03 -16.79 -4.15
CA PRO A 118 -19.94 -16.72 -5.12
C PRO A 118 -20.02 -15.38 -5.87
N SER A 119 -18.87 -14.71 -6.02
CA SER A 119 -18.76 -13.56 -6.90
C SER A 119 -19.05 -14.03 -8.33
N ALA A 120 -20.07 -13.44 -8.96
CA ALA A 120 -20.47 -13.75 -10.34
C ALA A 120 -19.38 -13.38 -11.36
#